data_AF-A0A3C2AQ37-F1
#
_entry.id   AF-A0A3C2AQ37-F1
#
_cell.length_a   1.000
_cell.length_b   1.000
_cell.length_c   1.000
_cell.angle_alpha   90.00
_cell.angle_beta   90.00
_cell.angle_gamma   90.00
#
_symmetry.space_group_name_H-M   'P 1'
#
loop_
_entity.id
_entity.type
_entity.pdbx_description
1 polymer ?
#
loop_
_entity_poly.entity_id
_entity_poly.type
_entity_poly.pdbx_seq_one_letter_code
_entity_poly.pdbx_strand_id
1 'polypeptide(L)'
;MEKPEGYNAMSESNRQKSNAGNEFDGAIRSELDMLCRIGAIKGYLTNQNLNHPEYAYEKQYLANYIITTNEDKYIAVRSTRSFRQDCIKICYYDLDGVARFANFSEDLVASIIVVDDTELDSSGFVNIREKFRNGEYYCPATHLFALSEFIHFLTEYRYHALSDSTDDVDASIFESLMVAEPSGSAYGKAGNELERILADILSDYKNLRAFKKDENGALPLFSLILSKLVAENKLSTDDIVRVKASNTIPMLNSGGNPKADVVVFIELLNGETLIETISIKNTKANRVSCHDYGIDDYIRVLDIRNSRLEEYIKWFGEAGSAKNMVKLFKPGYSLEEFESELLKKKEILVEWALTGAHDKDNLIDSEMQVSRYLLIRKENIMQFYNMIEYIQKLDAFTGSFGLPFGWTYPSKQKGKRIQLKVPIILD
;
A
#
# COMPACT_ATOMS: atom_id res chain seq x y z
N MET A 1 36.77 -32.31 32.68
CA MET A 1 37.10 -31.23 31.72
C MET A 1 35.81 -30.50 31.42
N GLU A 2 35.51 -29.46 32.19
CA GLU A 2 34.38 -28.57 31.93
C GLU A 2 34.72 -27.66 30.75
N LYS A 3 33.84 -27.58 29.76
CA LYS A 3 34.00 -26.63 28.64
C LYS A 3 33.80 -25.22 29.19
N PRO A 4 34.68 -24.25 28.87
CA PRO A 4 34.59 -22.91 29.41
C PRO A 4 33.30 -22.20 28.96
N GLU A 5 32.68 -21.45 29.88
CA GLU A 5 31.39 -20.77 29.71
C GLU A 5 31.30 -19.85 28.47
N GLY A 6 32.45 -19.38 27.95
CA GLY A 6 32.53 -18.61 26.70
C GLY A 6 32.21 -19.39 25.41
N TYR A 7 32.28 -20.72 25.43
CA TYR A 7 32.01 -21.55 24.25
C TYR A 7 30.51 -21.63 23.93
N ASN A 8 29.65 -21.63 24.97
CA ASN A 8 28.19 -21.70 24.80
C ASN A 8 27.58 -20.39 24.31
N ALA A 9 28.08 -19.23 24.77
CA ALA A 9 27.60 -17.93 24.30
C ALA A 9 27.94 -17.66 22.82
N MET A 10 29.12 -18.12 22.38
CA MET A 10 29.56 -17.98 20.99
C MET A 10 28.79 -18.92 20.05
N SER A 11 28.46 -20.15 20.50
CA SER A 11 27.59 -21.06 19.75
C SER A 11 26.15 -20.56 19.65
N GLU A 12 25.64 -19.93 20.71
CA GLU A 12 24.28 -19.39 20.75
C GLU A 12 24.12 -18.15 19.84
N SER A 13 25.11 -17.24 19.85
CA SER A 13 25.17 -16.09 18.92
C SER A 13 25.25 -16.54 17.46
N ASN A 14 26.05 -17.56 17.15
CA ASN A 14 26.13 -18.11 15.80
C ASN A 14 24.82 -18.81 15.38
N ARG A 15 24.15 -19.50 16.32
CA ARG A 15 22.83 -20.10 16.10
C ARG A 15 21.78 -19.03 15.77
N GLN A 16 21.75 -17.93 16.53
CA GLN A 16 20.83 -16.82 16.28
C GLN A 16 21.07 -16.15 14.92
N LYS A 17 22.33 -15.95 14.54
CA LYS A 17 22.69 -15.41 13.20
C LYS A 17 22.27 -16.35 12.07
N SER A 18 22.49 -17.65 12.24
CA SER A 18 22.08 -18.68 11.28
C SER A 18 20.55 -18.70 11.12
N ASN A 19 19.80 -18.73 12.24
CA ASN A 19 18.34 -18.72 12.22
C ASN A 19 17.79 -17.49 11.51
N ALA A 20 18.33 -16.31 11.81
CA ALA A 20 17.87 -15.10 11.17
C ALA A 20 18.26 -15.00 9.68
N GLY A 21 19.39 -15.60 9.28
CA GLY A 21 19.72 -15.77 7.87
C GLY A 21 18.73 -16.68 7.16
N ASN A 22 18.33 -17.78 7.79
CA ASN A 22 17.32 -18.71 7.27
C ASN A 22 15.93 -18.07 7.19
N GLU A 23 15.55 -17.23 8.16
CA GLU A 23 14.30 -16.46 8.12
C GLU A 23 14.28 -15.48 6.94
N PHE A 24 15.39 -14.77 6.70
CA PHE A 24 15.50 -13.84 5.58
C PHE A 24 15.49 -14.57 4.22
N ASP A 25 16.22 -15.68 4.10
CA ASP A 25 16.17 -16.55 2.92
C ASP A 25 14.75 -17.11 2.70
N GLY A 26 14.07 -17.50 3.79
CA GLY A 26 12.68 -17.93 3.78
C GLY A 26 11.71 -16.85 3.29
N ALA A 27 11.93 -15.59 3.70
CA ALA A 27 11.14 -14.45 3.24
C ALA A 27 11.33 -14.22 1.73
N ILE A 28 12.58 -14.21 1.23
CA ILE A 28 12.84 -14.07 -0.20
C ILE A 28 12.19 -15.21 -1.00
N ARG A 29 12.33 -16.47 -0.56
CA ARG A 29 11.69 -17.60 -1.22
C ARG A 29 10.18 -17.49 -1.26
N SER A 30 9.56 -17.07 -0.15
CA SER A 30 8.11 -16.88 -0.09
C SER A 30 7.64 -15.86 -1.12
N GLU A 31 8.38 -14.76 -1.28
CA GLU A 31 8.07 -13.73 -2.29
C GLU A 31 8.33 -14.24 -3.71
N LEU A 32 9.45 -14.93 -3.97
CA LEU A 32 9.74 -15.51 -5.29
C LEU A 32 8.73 -16.60 -5.69
N ASP A 33 8.29 -17.43 -4.74
CA ASP A 33 7.22 -18.40 -4.94
C ASP A 33 5.91 -17.71 -5.32
N MET A 34 5.60 -16.58 -4.65
CA MET A 34 4.45 -15.76 -5.00
C MET A 34 4.59 -15.19 -6.42
N LEU A 35 5.76 -14.64 -6.76
CA LEU A 35 6.05 -14.11 -8.10
C LEU A 35 5.95 -15.17 -9.21
N CYS A 36 6.40 -16.40 -8.95
CA CYS A 36 6.19 -17.54 -9.86
C CYS A 36 4.68 -17.84 -10.03
N ARG A 37 3.92 -17.86 -8.93
CA ARG A 37 2.48 -18.16 -8.96
C ARG A 37 1.68 -17.11 -9.72
N ILE A 38 2.05 -15.84 -9.61
CA ILE A 38 1.41 -14.74 -10.35
C ILE A 38 1.98 -14.52 -11.75
N GLY A 39 2.86 -15.42 -12.21
CA GLY A 39 3.48 -15.36 -13.53
C GLY A 39 4.37 -14.13 -13.76
N ALA A 40 4.88 -13.50 -12.70
CA ALA A 40 5.84 -12.41 -12.83
C ALA A 40 7.23 -12.88 -13.24
N ILE A 41 7.57 -14.10 -12.85
CA ILE A 41 8.78 -14.80 -13.28
C ILE A 41 8.41 -16.25 -13.64
N LYS A 42 9.18 -16.88 -14.53
CA LYS A 42 8.95 -18.25 -14.97
C LYS A 42 9.32 -19.27 -13.88
N GLY A 43 10.35 -18.96 -13.10
CA GLY A 43 10.86 -19.83 -12.06
C GLY A 43 12.13 -19.28 -11.44
N TYR A 44 12.63 -19.98 -10.42
CA TYR A 44 13.94 -19.69 -9.86
C TYR A 44 14.62 -20.95 -9.31
N LEU A 45 15.95 -20.92 -9.29
CA LEU A 45 16.81 -21.91 -8.63
C LEU A 45 17.42 -21.28 -7.39
N THR A 46 17.68 -22.09 -6.36
CA THR A 46 18.30 -21.63 -5.11
C THR A 46 19.71 -22.16 -4.92
N ASN A 47 20.57 -21.37 -4.28
CA ASN A 47 21.92 -21.73 -3.83
C ASN A 47 22.77 -22.44 -4.90
N GLN A 48 22.78 -21.86 -6.10
CA GLN A 48 23.52 -22.38 -7.24
C GLN A 48 24.98 -22.00 -7.10
N ASN A 49 25.85 -22.99 -7.15
CA ASN A 49 27.29 -22.78 -7.14
C ASN A 49 27.83 -23.02 -8.54
N LEU A 50 28.58 -22.06 -9.05
CA LEU A 50 29.19 -22.11 -10.37
C LEU A 50 30.70 -22.20 -10.24
N ASN A 51 31.32 -22.82 -11.24
CA ASN A 51 32.76 -23.02 -11.32
C ASN A 51 33.37 -22.09 -12.35
N HIS A 52 34.65 -21.79 -12.19
CA HIS A 52 35.43 -21.24 -13.29
C HIS A 52 35.80 -22.38 -14.26
N PRO A 53 35.54 -22.27 -15.58
CA PRO A 53 35.74 -23.37 -16.54
C PRO A 53 37.18 -23.92 -16.56
N GLU A 54 38.16 -23.05 -16.33
CA GLU A 54 39.58 -23.41 -16.34
C GLU A 54 40.11 -24.02 -15.02
N TYR A 55 39.28 -24.11 -13.98
CA TYR A 55 39.70 -24.62 -12.66
C TYR A 55 38.77 -25.73 -12.17
N ALA A 56 39.35 -26.69 -11.44
CA ALA A 56 38.63 -27.84 -10.91
C ALA A 56 37.73 -27.54 -9.69
N TYR A 57 37.71 -26.31 -9.18
CA TYR A 57 36.91 -25.96 -8.00
C TYR A 57 35.46 -25.65 -8.37
N GLU A 58 34.56 -26.59 -8.09
CA GLU A 58 33.18 -26.55 -8.56
C GLU A 58 32.29 -25.48 -7.88
N LYS A 59 32.69 -24.99 -6.69
CA LYS A 59 31.86 -24.11 -5.86
C LYS A 59 32.45 -22.72 -5.70
N GLN A 60 32.88 -22.14 -6.82
CA GLN A 60 33.67 -20.92 -6.82
C GLN A 60 32.82 -19.66 -6.70
N TYR A 61 31.64 -19.64 -7.31
CA TYR A 61 30.75 -18.47 -7.35
C TYR A 61 29.36 -18.87 -6.92
N LEU A 62 28.86 -18.28 -5.83
CA LEU A 62 27.53 -18.58 -5.34
C LEU A 62 26.51 -17.60 -5.94
N ALA A 63 25.38 -18.07 -6.43
CA ALA A 63 24.16 -17.29 -6.60
C ALA A 63 23.11 -17.83 -5.63
N ASN A 64 22.61 -17.00 -4.70
CA ASN A 64 21.53 -17.46 -3.81
C ASN A 64 20.28 -17.77 -4.59
N TYR A 65 20.00 -16.96 -5.62
CA TYR A 65 18.90 -17.18 -6.53
C TYR A 65 19.36 -16.96 -7.97
N ILE A 66 18.91 -17.82 -8.86
CA ILE A 66 18.95 -17.60 -10.31
C ILE A 66 17.49 -17.60 -10.76
N ILE A 67 17.01 -16.44 -11.16
CA ILE A 67 15.61 -16.25 -11.58
C ILE A 67 15.55 -16.31 -13.09
N THR A 68 14.61 -17.09 -13.61
CA THR A 68 14.30 -17.14 -15.04
C THR A 68 13.12 -16.21 -15.31
N THR A 69 13.31 -15.21 -16.16
CA THR A 69 12.25 -14.29 -16.59
C THR A 69 11.32 -14.99 -17.59
N ASN A 70 10.18 -14.36 -17.90
CA ASN A 70 9.24 -14.91 -18.88
C ASN A 70 9.79 -14.91 -20.32
N GLU A 71 10.85 -14.15 -20.58
CA GLU A 71 11.55 -14.07 -21.87
C GLU A 71 12.73 -15.05 -21.97
N ASP A 72 12.80 -16.03 -21.06
CA ASP A 72 13.91 -16.98 -20.94
C ASP A 72 15.29 -16.32 -20.71
N LYS A 73 15.29 -15.14 -20.08
CA LYS A 73 16.49 -14.45 -19.58
C LYS A 73 16.72 -14.73 -18.11
N TYR A 74 17.90 -14.37 -17.61
CA TYR A 74 18.33 -14.70 -16.25
C TYR A 74 18.64 -13.47 -15.41
N ILE A 75 18.28 -13.54 -14.13
CA ILE A 75 18.69 -12.58 -13.10
C ILE A 75 19.44 -13.36 -12.01
N ALA A 76 20.68 -12.98 -11.75
CA ALA A 76 21.51 -13.58 -10.70
C ALA A 76 21.43 -12.74 -9.42
N VAL A 77 21.16 -13.37 -8.28
CA VAL A 77 20.92 -12.68 -7.02
C VAL A 77 21.84 -13.20 -5.92
N ARG A 78 22.53 -12.28 -5.25
CA ARG A 78 23.09 -12.47 -3.92
C ARG A 78 22.19 -11.82 -2.88
N SER A 79 22.00 -12.49 -1.77
CA SER A 79 21.23 -11.97 -0.64
C SER A 79 22.07 -12.00 0.62
N THR A 80 21.94 -10.96 1.44
CA THR A 80 22.56 -10.89 2.76
C THR A 80 21.65 -10.10 3.68
N ARG A 81 21.43 -10.59 4.90
CA ARG A 81 20.55 -9.91 5.86
C ARG A 81 21.08 -8.53 6.27
N SER A 82 22.40 -8.40 6.42
CA SER A 82 23.03 -7.18 6.91
C SER A 82 24.04 -6.64 5.91
N PHE A 83 24.11 -5.32 5.76
CA PHE A 83 25.06 -4.69 4.87
C PHE A 83 26.37 -4.36 5.62
N ARG A 84 27.40 -5.17 5.39
CA ARG A 84 28.75 -4.93 5.93
C ARG A 84 29.74 -4.79 4.78
N GLN A 85 30.46 -3.67 4.73
CA GLN A 85 31.34 -3.30 3.61
C GLN A 85 32.50 -4.30 3.38
N ASP A 86 32.95 -4.98 4.43
CA ASP A 86 33.98 -6.03 4.33
C ASP A 86 33.42 -7.32 3.73
N CYS A 87 32.17 -7.66 4.05
CA CYS A 87 31.51 -8.89 3.61
C CYS A 87 30.86 -8.78 2.23
N ILE A 88 30.45 -7.58 1.82
CA ILE A 88 29.78 -7.34 0.53
C ILE A 88 30.70 -7.65 -0.67
N LYS A 89 32.02 -7.54 -0.48
CA LYS A 89 33.03 -7.89 -1.49
C LYS A 89 32.96 -9.34 -1.93
N ILE A 90 32.52 -10.24 -1.05
CA ILE A 90 32.28 -11.65 -1.40
C ILE A 90 31.14 -11.72 -2.41
N CYS A 91 30.05 -10.97 -2.19
CA CYS A 91 28.95 -10.91 -3.14
C CYS A 91 29.39 -10.32 -4.48
N TYR A 92 30.33 -9.38 -4.48
CA TYR A 92 30.91 -8.84 -5.72
C TYR A 92 31.70 -9.88 -6.48
N TYR A 93 32.60 -10.59 -5.81
CA TYR A 93 33.36 -11.66 -6.42
C TYR A 93 32.46 -12.76 -7.00
N ASP A 94 31.41 -13.14 -6.27
CA ASP A 94 30.41 -14.10 -6.72
C ASP A 94 29.69 -13.61 -8.00
N LEU A 95 29.14 -12.40 -7.99
CA LEU A 95 28.37 -11.88 -9.13
C LEU A 95 29.22 -11.60 -10.36
N ASP A 96 30.45 -11.10 -10.19
CA ASP A 96 31.39 -10.91 -11.30
C ASP A 96 31.74 -12.26 -11.94
N GLY A 97 31.96 -13.30 -11.12
CA GLY A 97 32.19 -14.65 -11.61
C GLY A 97 30.98 -15.24 -12.35
N VAL A 98 29.77 -15.09 -11.80
CA VAL A 98 28.53 -15.53 -12.46
C VAL A 98 28.37 -14.82 -13.81
N ALA A 99 28.54 -13.50 -13.85
CA ALA A 99 28.39 -12.71 -15.07
C ALA A 99 29.41 -13.06 -16.17
N ARG A 100 30.59 -13.60 -15.81
CA ARG A 100 31.64 -13.96 -16.77
C ARG A 100 31.62 -15.43 -17.19
N PHE A 101 31.26 -16.32 -16.26
CA PHE A 101 31.57 -17.74 -16.40
C PHE A 101 30.34 -18.66 -16.35
N ALA A 102 29.16 -18.13 -16.02
CA ALA A 102 27.94 -18.91 -16.11
C ALA A 102 27.66 -19.31 -17.56
N ASN A 103 27.12 -20.51 -17.76
CA ASN A 103 26.65 -20.98 -19.07
C ASN A 103 25.46 -20.19 -19.62
N PHE A 104 24.81 -19.37 -18.79
CA PHE A 104 23.74 -18.43 -19.15
C PHE A 104 24.19 -16.96 -19.10
N SER A 105 25.49 -16.68 -19.00
CA SER A 105 26.02 -15.32 -18.85
C SER A 105 25.59 -14.37 -19.97
N GLU A 106 25.48 -14.86 -21.20
CA GLU A 106 25.02 -14.07 -22.36
C GLU A 106 23.52 -13.68 -22.28
N ASP A 107 22.73 -14.42 -21.50
CA ASP A 107 21.31 -14.19 -21.27
C ASP A 107 21.05 -13.53 -19.90
N LEU A 108 22.09 -13.11 -19.19
CA LEU A 108 21.99 -12.43 -17.91
C LEU A 108 21.58 -10.97 -18.12
N VAL A 109 20.37 -10.61 -17.68
CA VAL A 109 19.83 -9.24 -17.82
C VAL A 109 20.08 -8.39 -16.58
N ALA A 110 20.28 -9.01 -15.41
CA ALA A 110 20.65 -8.30 -14.20
C ALA A 110 21.45 -9.18 -13.22
N SER A 111 22.38 -8.53 -12.52
CA SER A 111 23.07 -9.06 -11.33
C SER A 111 22.68 -8.18 -10.14
N ILE A 112 22.10 -8.77 -9.09
CA ILE A 112 21.44 -8.02 -8.02
C ILE A 112 21.97 -8.45 -6.67
N ILE A 113 22.18 -7.47 -5.79
CA ILE A 113 22.38 -7.70 -4.36
C ILE A 113 21.15 -7.24 -3.60
N VAL A 114 20.60 -8.14 -2.80
CA VAL A 114 19.41 -7.92 -1.98
C VAL A 114 19.79 -7.91 -0.49
N VAL A 115 19.32 -6.88 0.21
CA VAL A 115 19.46 -6.76 1.68
C VAL A 115 18.11 -6.69 2.37
N ASP A 116 18.10 -6.89 3.68
CA ASP A 116 16.89 -6.72 4.50
C ASP A 116 16.43 -5.26 4.48
N ASP A 117 15.11 -5.01 4.51
CA ASP A 117 14.53 -3.66 4.49
C ASP A 117 15.03 -2.79 5.66
N THR A 118 15.43 -3.41 6.78
CA THR A 118 16.02 -2.69 7.91
C THR A 118 17.34 -1.99 7.58
N GLU A 119 18.01 -2.34 6.48
CA GLU A 119 19.23 -1.67 6.02
C GLU A 119 18.95 -0.35 5.28
N LEU A 120 17.69 -0.03 4.95
CA LEU A 120 17.34 1.25 4.32
C LEU A 120 17.68 2.45 5.20
N ASP A 121 17.65 2.28 6.52
CA ASP A 121 18.03 3.30 7.50
C ASP A 121 19.52 3.26 7.86
N SER A 122 20.28 2.30 7.32
CA SER A 122 21.69 2.12 7.65
C SER A 122 22.57 3.07 6.83
N SER A 123 23.28 3.95 7.52
CA SER A 123 24.19 4.93 6.89
C SER A 123 25.24 4.27 5.98
N GLY A 124 25.66 3.04 6.31
CA GLY A 124 26.61 2.27 5.51
C GLY A 124 26.04 1.82 4.17
N PHE A 125 24.81 1.30 4.16
CA PHE A 125 24.10 0.90 2.95
C PHE A 125 23.78 2.11 2.07
N VAL A 126 23.17 3.14 2.65
CA VAL A 126 22.78 4.37 1.93
C VAL A 126 24.00 5.03 1.27
N ASN A 127 25.12 5.17 2.00
CA ASN A 127 26.33 5.80 1.45
C ASN A 127 26.91 5.02 0.27
N ILE A 128 27.02 3.69 0.38
CA ILE A 128 27.54 2.87 -0.73
C ILE A 128 26.58 2.88 -1.92
N ARG A 129 25.27 2.86 -1.68
CA ARG A 129 24.26 2.94 -2.74
C ARG A 129 24.37 4.24 -3.53
N GLU A 130 24.56 5.37 -2.85
CA GLU A 130 24.78 6.67 -3.51
C GLU A 130 26.11 6.72 -4.28
N LYS A 131 27.19 6.19 -3.70
CA LYS A 131 28.48 6.09 -4.42
C LYS A 131 28.40 5.19 -5.66
N PHE A 132 27.64 4.09 -5.57
CA PHE A 132 27.37 3.22 -6.71
C PHE A 132 26.59 3.98 -7.81
N ARG A 133 25.53 4.70 -7.45
CA ARG A 133 24.73 5.53 -8.37
C ARG A 133 25.56 6.63 -9.05
N ASN A 134 26.49 7.24 -8.31
CA ASN A 134 27.36 8.30 -8.82
C ASN A 134 28.59 7.78 -9.58
N GLY A 135 28.80 6.46 -9.66
CA GLY A 135 29.98 5.86 -10.29
C GLY A 135 31.29 6.04 -9.50
N GLU A 136 31.21 6.43 -8.24
CA GLU A 136 32.36 6.60 -7.34
C GLU A 136 32.86 5.27 -6.75
N TYR A 137 32.06 4.21 -6.87
CA TYR A 137 32.36 2.90 -6.30
C TYR A 137 32.03 1.78 -7.30
N TYR A 138 33.03 0.98 -7.65
CA TYR A 138 32.84 -0.17 -8.53
C TYR A 138 32.05 -1.27 -7.84
N CYS A 139 30.99 -1.72 -8.50
CA CYS A 139 30.16 -2.84 -8.07
C CYS A 139 29.80 -3.67 -9.31
N PRO A 140 30.03 -4.99 -9.34
CA PRO A 140 29.64 -5.85 -10.45
C PRO A 140 28.14 -6.19 -10.43
N ALA A 141 27.41 -5.78 -9.38
CA ALA A 141 25.96 -5.83 -9.38
C ALA A 141 25.41 -4.65 -10.19
N THR A 142 24.49 -4.94 -11.10
CA THR A 142 23.66 -3.93 -11.78
C THR A 142 22.74 -3.17 -10.81
N HIS A 143 22.31 -3.83 -9.73
CA HIS A 143 21.39 -3.25 -8.76
C HIS A 143 21.75 -3.62 -7.32
N LEU A 144 21.49 -2.68 -6.42
CA LEU A 144 21.57 -2.85 -4.98
C LEU A 144 20.21 -2.46 -4.37
N PHE A 145 19.49 -3.46 -3.87
CA PHE A 145 18.11 -3.33 -3.44
C PHE A 145 17.92 -3.80 -2.00
N ALA A 146 17.02 -3.13 -1.29
CA ALA A 146 16.31 -3.74 -0.17
C ALA A 146 15.29 -4.77 -0.71
N LEU A 147 14.83 -5.69 0.14
CA LEU A 147 13.91 -6.76 -0.26
C LEU A 147 12.66 -6.21 -0.94
N SER A 148 12.02 -5.20 -0.34
CA SER A 148 10.83 -4.56 -0.92
C SER A 148 11.07 -3.98 -2.31
N GLU A 149 12.21 -3.32 -2.53
CA GLU A 149 12.60 -2.75 -3.82
C GLU A 149 12.88 -3.84 -4.86
N PHE A 150 13.47 -4.95 -4.43
CA PHE A 150 13.75 -6.11 -5.28
C PHE A 150 12.45 -6.78 -5.77
N ILE A 151 11.46 -6.95 -4.90
CA ILE A 151 10.16 -7.50 -5.29
C ILE A 151 9.45 -6.55 -6.26
N HIS A 152 9.52 -5.24 -6.02
CA HIS A 152 9.00 -4.25 -6.95
C HIS A 152 9.69 -4.34 -8.31
N PHE A 153 11.02 -4.40 -8.35
CA PHE A 153 11.79 -4.54 -9.59
C PHE A 153 11.35 -5.75 -10.43
N LEU A 154 11.17 -6.92 -9.81
CA LEU A 154 10.73 -8.12 -10.54
C LEU A 154 9.29 -7.99 -11.05
N THR A 155 8.44 -7.28 -10.30
CA THR A 155 7.05 -7.02 -10.70
C THR A 155 6.99 -6.05 -11.88
N GLU A 156 7.82 -4.99 -11.87
CA GLU A 156 7.94 -4.03 -12.97
C GLU A 156 8.60 -4.63 -14.22
N TYR A 157 9.60 -5.50 -14.04
CA TYR A 157 10.24 -6.20 -15.16
C TYR A 157 9.20 -6.94 -16.01
N ARG A 158 8.16 -7.51 -15.39
CA ARG A 158 7.01 -8.09 -16.10
C ARG A 158 6.26 -7.07 -16.94
N TYR A 159 5.95 -5.90 -16.39
CA TYR A 159 5.18 -4.86 -17.08
C TYR A 159 5.93 -4.31 -18.30
N HIS A 160 7.25 -4.16 -18.20
CA HIS A 160 8.08 -3.75 -19.34
C HIS A 160 8.16 -4.83 -20.42
N ALA A 161 8.39 -6.10 -20.05
CA ALA A 161 8.41 -7.22 -20.99
C ALA A 161 7.07 -7.42 -21.73
N LEU A 162 5.94 -7.21 -21.02
CA LEU A 162 4.59 -7.28 -21.60
C LEU A 162 4.23 -6.04 -22.44
N SER A 163 4.92 -4.92 -22.26
CA SER A 163 4.67 -3.69 -23.01
C SER A 163 5.26 -3.71 -24.43
N ASP A 164 6.23 -4.61 -24.67
CA ASP A 164 6.90 -4.81 -25.96
C ASP A 164 6.28 -5.95 -26.79
N SER A 165 5.48 -6.83 -26.19
CA SER A 165 4.69 -7.84 -26.90
C SER A 165 3.26 -7.37 -27.14
N THR A 166 2.92 -7.10 -28.40
CA THR A 166 1.56 -6.80 -28.85
C THR A 166 0.57 -7.94 -28.58
N ASP A 167 -0.66 -7.53 -28.25
CA ASP A 167 -1.92 -8.31 -28.25
C ASP A 167 -1.96 -9.47 -27.23
N ASP A 168 -2.76 -9.30 -26.16
CA ASP A 168 -3.22 -10.30 -25.16
C ASP A 168 -2.87 -10.03 -23.68
N VAL A 169 -2.92 -8.78 -23.21
CA VAL A 169 -2.89 -8.49 -21.76
C VAL A 169 -4.32 -8.56 -21.20
N ASP A 170 -4.86 -9.77 -21.16
CA ASP A 170 -6.27 -10.04 -20.80
C ASP A 170 -6.39 -10.78 -19.45
N ALA A 171 -7.22 -10.23 -18.55
CA ALA A 171 -7.73 -10.79 -17.28
C ALA A 171 -6.75 -11.29 -16.17
N SER A 172 -5.58 -11.85 -16.47
CA SER A 172 -4.73 -12.56 -15.48
C SER A 172 -4.01 -11.66 -14.46
N ILE A 173 -3.74 -10.41 -14.84
CA ILE A 173 -3.17 -9.37 -13.95
C ILE A 173 -4.15 -9.04 -12.82
N PHE A 174 -5.44 -8.99 -13.16
CA PHE A 174 -6.51 -8.67 -12.23
C PHE A 174 -6.65 -9.79 -11.20
N GLU A 175 -6.61 -11.05 -11.62
CA GLU A 175 -6.72 -12.23 -10.74
C GLU A 175 -5.49 -12.40 -9.83
N SER A 176 -4.31 -12.03 -10.30
CA SER A 176 -3.06 -12.08 -9.51
C SER A 176 -3.03 -11.06 -8.36
N LEU A 177 -3.60 -9.87 -8.56
CA LEU A 177 -3.81 -8.87 -7.51
C LEU A 177 -4.89 -9.31 -6.49
N MET A 178 -5.66 -10.37 -6.79
CA MET A 178 -6.71 -10.89 -5.90
C MET A 178 -6.21 -11.76 -4.74
N VAL A 179 -4.99 -12.31 -4.80
CA VAL A 179 -4.57 -13.44 -3.93
C VAL A 179 -3.70 -13.02 -2.73
N ALA A 180 -3.28 -11.75 -2.60
CA ALA A 180 -2.37 -11.34 -1.53
C ALA A 180 -3.04 -11.30 -0.13
N GLU A 181 -2.69 -12.25 0.73
CA GLU A 181 -2.72 -12.19 2.21
C GLU A 181 -1.27 -11.97 2.68
N PRO A 182 -0.92 -11.18 3.74
CA PRO A 182 -1.37 -11.43 5.13
C PRO A 182 -1.35 -10.18 6.08
N SER A 183 -1.55 -10.37 7.40
CA SER A 183 -1.25 -9.55 8.63
C SER A 183 -1.33 -7.99 8.67
N GLY A 184 -1.53 -7.44 9.87
CA GLY A 184 -1.82 -6.00 10.15
C GLY A 184 -0.93 -4.94 9.48
N SER A 185 0.37 -5.21 9.30
CA SER A 185 1.30 -4.31 8.59
C SER A 185 1.22 -4.44 7.07
N ALA A 186 0.78 -5.58 6.55
CA ALA A 186 0.59 -5.81 5.13
C ALA A 186 -0.78 -5.33 4.61
N TYR A 187 -1.80 -5.16 5.47
CA TYR A 187 -3.02 -4.41 5.09
C TYR A 187 -2.74 -2.94 4.74
N GLY A 188 -1.80 -2.28 5.46
CA GLY A 188 -1.38 -0.92 5.14
C GLY A 188 -0.61 -0.85 3.82
N LYS A 189 0.35 -1.78 3.61
CA LYS A 189 1.12 -1.87 2.36
C LYS A 189 0.24 -2.23 1.15
N ALA A 190 -0.74 -3.13 1.31
CA ALA A 190 -1.70 -3.51 0.27
C ALA A 190 -2.75 -2.42 -0.01
N GLY A 191 -2.99 -1.49 0.93
CA GLY A 191 -3.78 -0.28 0.71
C GLY A 191 -3.02 0.70 -0.20
N ASN A 192 -1.80 1.08 0.21
CA ASN A 192 -0.95 1.99 -0.55
C ASN A 192 -0.64 1.47 -1.97
N GLU A 193 -0.45 0.16 -2.11
CA GLU A 193 -0.22 -0.47 -3.42
C GLU A 193 -1.46 -0.36 -4.32
N LEU A 194 -2.67 -0.59 -3.78
CA LEU A 194 -3.90 -0.44 -4.54
C LEU A 194 -4.14 1.01 -4.98
N GLU A 195 -3.78 2.00 -4.15
CA GLU A 195 -3.82 3.42 -4.49
C GLU A 195 -2.90 3.74 -5.68
N ARG A 196 -1.67 3.23 -5.66
CA ARG A 196 -0.70 3.43 -6.75
C ARG A 196 -1.18 2.75 -8.04
N ILE A 197 -1.55 1.48 -7.97
CA ILE A 197 -2.06 0.72 -9.12
C ILE A 197 -3.26 1.43 -9.73
N LEU A 198 -4.17 1.94 -8.90
CA LEU A 198 -5.32 2.68 -9.40
C LEU A 198 -4.90 3.95 -10.14
N ALA A 199 -3.96 4.71 -9.58
CA ALA A 199 -3.44 5.93 -10.23
C ALA A 199 -2.77 5.61 -11.58
N ASP A 200 -2.04 4.49 -11.67
CA ASP A 200 -1.37 4.05 -12.91
C ASP A 200 -2.39 3.59 -13.97
N ILE A 201 -3.36 2.75 -13.58
CA ILE A 201 -4.43 2.28 -14.47
C ILE A 201 -5.20 3.46 -15.07
N LEU A 202 -5.58 4.43 -14.23
CA LEU A 202 -6.33 5.61 -14.66
C LEU A 202 -5.48 6.58 -15.50
N SER A 203 -4.16 6.60 -15.32
CA SER A 203 -3.25 7.46 -16.08
C SER A 203 -2.80 6.85 -17.41
N ASP A 204 -2.98 5.54 -17.62
CA ASP A 204 -2.58 4.89 -18.86
C ASP A 204 -3.51 5.28 -20.02
N TYR A 205 -2.95 6.03 -20.97
CA TYR A 205 -3.66 6.45 -22.18
C TYR A 205 -4.21 5.27 -23.00
N LYS A 206 -3.57 4.09 -22.91
CA LYS A 206 -4.04 2.88 -23.61
C LYS A 206 -5.42 2.47 -23.12
N ASN A 207 -5.69 2.57 -21.82
CA ASN A 207 -7.01 2.30 -21.25
C ASN A 207 -8.06 3.29 -21.76
N LEU A 208 -7.76 4.59 -21.77
CA LEU A 208 -8.69 5.58 -22.32
C LEU A 208 -8.96 5.31 -23.82
N ARG A 209 -7.92 5.01 -24.60
CA ARG A 209 -8.05 4.71 -26.03
C ARG A 209 -8.91 3.46 -26.26
N ALA A 210 -8.73 2.43 -25.44
CA ALA A 210 -9.52 1.21 -25.53
C ALA A 210 -10.97 1.46 -25.15
N PHE A 211 -11.20 2.14 -24.02
CA PHE A 211 -12.53 2.52 -23.51
C PHE A 211 -13.35 3.33 -24.52
N LYS A 212 -12.71 4.26 -25.23
CA LYS A 212 -13.37 5.06 -26.28
C LYS A 212 -13.79 4.25 -27.50
N LYS A 213 -13.12 3.13 -27.80
CA LYS A 213 -13.50 2.24 -28.90
C LYS A 213 -14.62 1.29 -28.50
N ASP A 214 -14.49 0.73 -27.30
CA ASP A 214 -15.41 -0.18 -26.66
C ASP A 214 -15.25 0.01 -25.15
N GLU A 215 -16.35 0.32 -24.45
CA GLU A 215 -16.35 0.51 -23.00
C GLU A 215 -15.82 -0.70 -22.23
N ASN A 216 -15.89 -1.90 -22.81
CA ASN A 216 -15.37 -3.14 -22.24
C ASN A 216 -13.95 -3.48 -22.72
N GLY A 217 -13.38 -2.69 -23.64
CA GLY A 217 -12.05 -2.92 -24.19
C GLY A 217 -10.91 -2.45 -23.30
N ALA A 218 -11.19 -1.63 -22.29
CA ALA A 218 -10.21 -1.21 -21.29
C ALA A 218 -10.18 -2.17 -20.09
N LEU A 219 -9.21 -1.99 -19.20
CA LEU A 219 -9.19 -2.75 -17.95
C LEU A 219 -10.51 -2.57 -17.17
N PRO A 220 -11.08 -3.64 -16.58
CA PRO A 220 -12.40 -3.57 -15.92
C PRO A 220 -12.49 -2.49 -14.83
N LEU A 221 -11.43 -2.26 -14.06
CA LEU A 221 -11.39 -1.21 -13.03
C LEU A 221 -11.41 0.20 -13.64
N PHE A 222 -10.72 0.40 -14.77
CA PHE A 222 -10.75 1.65 -15.51
C PHE A 222 -12.17 1.93 -16.01
N SER A 223 -12.80 0.93 -16.66
CA SER A 223 -14.16 1.06 -17.18
C SER A 223 -15.18 1.30 -16.06
N LEU A 224 -15.10 0.56 -14.94
CA LEU A 224 -15.97 0.75 -13.78
C LEU A 224 -15.95 2.20 -13.28
N ILE A 225 -14.74 2.77 -13.13
CA ILE A 225 -14.57 4.11 -12.59
C ILE A 225 -14.96 5.15 -13.64
N LEU A 226 -14.40 5.08 -14.84
CA LEU A 226 -14.61 6.10 -15.85
C LEU A 226 -16.07 6.15 -16.30
N SER A 227 -16.74 5.00 -16.48
CA SER A 227 -18.17 4.99 -16.83
C SER A 227 -19.02 5.68 -15.77
N LYS A 228 -18.74 5.46 -14.47
CA LYS A 228 -19.48 6.14 -13.39
C LYS A 228 -19.19 7.64 -13.37
N LEU A 229 -17.92 8.05 -13.48
CA LEU A 229 -17.54 9.46 -13.51
C LEU A 229 -18.17 10.19 -14.71
N VAL A 230 -18.15 9.59 -15.89
CA VAL A 230 -18.77 10.13 -17.12
C VAL A 230 -20.28 10.28 -16.94
N ALA A 231 -20.95 9.24 -16.45
CA ALA A 231 -22.41 9.24 -16.30
C ALA A 231 -22.87 10.29 -15.27
N GLU A 232 -22.23 10.36 -14.10
CA GLU A 232 -22.65 11.27 -13.03
C GLU A 232 -22.32 12.73 -13.32
N ASN A 233 -21.20 12.99 -14.01
CA ASN A 233 -20.82 14.34 -14.45
C ASN A 233 -21.44 14.73 -15.80
N LYS A 234 -22.27 13.86 -16.39
CA LYS A 234 -22.95 14.10 -17.67
C LYS A 234 -21.98 14.47 -18.80
N LEU A 235 -20.82 13.83 -18.82
CA LEU A 235 -19.79 14.03 -19.83
C LEU A 235 -20.10 13.18 -21.06
N SER A 236 -19.61 13.62 -22.23
CA SER A 236 -19.44 12.74 -23.38
C SER A 236 -18.06 12.08 -23.31
N THR A 237 -17.98 10.78 -23.56
CA THR A 237 -16.69 10.07 -23.65
C THR A 237 -15.83 10.62 -24.78
N ASP A 238 -16.46 11.09 -25.86
CA ASP A 238 -15.76 11.71 -26.99
C ASP A 238 -15.04 13.00 -26.58
N ASP A 239 -15.60 13.73 -25.61
CA ASP A 239 -15.05 15.01 -25.15
C ASP A 239 -13.83 14.86 -24.24
N ILE A 240 -13.53 13.64 -23.75
CA ILE A 240 -12.39 13.40 -22.86
C ILE A 240 -11.09 13.35 -23.66
N VAL A 241 -10.19 14.31 -23.47
CA VAL A 241 -8.87 14.32 -24.11
C VAL A 241 -7.92 13.37 -23.39
N ARG A 242 -7.93 13.41 -22.06
CA ARG A 242 -6.97 12.71 -21.22
C ARG A 242 -7.56 12.45 -19.85
N VAL A 243 -7.19 11.30 -19.28
CA VAL A 243 -7.39 10.99 -17.87
C VAL A 243 -6.00 10.89 -17.24
N LYS A 244 -5.80 11.56 -16.10
CA LYS A 244 -4.60 11.47 -15.28
C LYS A 244 -5.02 11.26 -13.85
N ALA A 245 -4.34 10.41 -13.11
CA ALA A 245 -4.58 10.23 -11.69
C ALA A 245 -3.29 10.36 -10.88
N SER A 246 -3.43 10.61 -9.58
CA SER A 246 -2.32 10.65 -8.65
C SER A 246 -2.79 10.21 -7.27
N ASN A 247 -1.96 9.44 -6.58
CA ASN A 247 -2.08 9.16 -5.14
C ASN A 247 -1.27 10.14 -4.28
N THR A 248 -0.71 11.19 -4.88
CA THR A 248 0.01 12.25 -4.16
C THR A 248 -0.93 13.42 -3.93
N ILE A 249 -1.56 13.45 -2.77
CA ILE A 249 -2.51 14.48 -2.37
C ILE A 249 -1.87 15.35 -1.27
N PRO A 250 -2.04 16.68 -1.29
CA PRO A 250 -1.51 17.55 -0.23
C PRO A 250 -1.96 17.08 1.15
N MET A 251 -1.04 17.08 2.12
CA MET A 251 -1.38 16.83 3.51
C MET A 251 -2.31 17.92 4.05
N LEU A 252 -3.10 17.59 5.08
CA LEU A 252 -3.88 18.55 5.84
C LEU A 252 -2.94 19.53 6.57
N ASN A 253 -3.46 20.68 7.00
CA ASN A 253 -2.71 21.69 7.76
C ASN A 253 -2.08 21.13 9.06
N SER A 254 -2.72 20.13 9.65
CA SER A 254 -2.21 19.37 10.80
C SER A 254 -1.07 18.40 10.47
N GLY A 255 -0.72 18.20 9.19
CA GLY A 255 0.21 17.19 8.71
C GLY A 255 -0.38 15.78 8.60
N GLY A 256 -1.69 15.63 8.84
CA GLY A 256 -2.40 14.37 8.64
C GLY A 256 -2.74 14.10 7.17
N ASN A 257 -3.02 12.84 6.84
CA ASN A 257 -3.49 12.46 5.51
C ASN A 257 -4.96 12.88 5.30
N PRO A 258 -5.31 13.37 4.10
CA PRO A 258 -6.70 13.63 3.73
C PRO A 258 -7.52 12.34 3.61
N LYS A 259 -8.82 12.47 3.34
CA LYS A 259 -9.71 11.31 3.12
C LYS A 259 -9.68 10.77 1.71
N ALA A 260 -9.40 11.65 0.74
CA ALA A 260 -9.11 11.24 -0.61
C ALA A 260 -7.77 10.50 -0.62
N ASP A 261 -7.74 9.35 -1.30
CA ASP A 261 -6.55 8.50 -1.45
C ASP A 261 -5.99 8.64 -2.89
N VAL A 262 -6.86 8.87 -3.89
CA VAL A 262 -6.49 9.18 -5.29
C VAL A 262 -7.28 10.39 -5.79
N VAL A 263 -6.62 11.27 -6.53
CA VAL A 263 -7.24 12.35 -7.32
C VAL A 263 -7.20 12.00 -8.80
N VAL A 264 -8.27 12.30 -9.53
CA VAL A 264 -8.45 12.04 -10.96
C VAL A 264 -8.74 13.37 -11.66
N PHE A 265 -7.96 13.65 -12.70
CA PHE A 265 -8.09 14.79 -13.59
C PHE A 265 -8.58 14.29 -14.94
N ILE A 266 -9.73 14.79 -15.38
CA ILE A 266 -10.31 14.51 -16.70
C ILE A 266 -10.24 15.80 -17.50
N GLU A 267 -9.29 15.87 -18.42
CA GLU A 267 -9.13 17.00 -19.34
C GLU A 267 -10.13 16.86 -20.49
N LEU A 268 -10.91 17.91 -20.75
CA LEU A 268 -11.96 17.94 -21.78
C LEU A 268 -11.51 18.72 -23.03
N LEU A 269 -12.15 18.48 -24.17
CA LEU A 269 -11.86 19.14 -25.45
C LEU A 269 -12.02 20.67 -25.38
N ASN A 270 -12.91 21.17 -24.52
CA ASN A 270 -13.14 22.60 -24.31
C ASN A 270 -12.02 23.27 -23.46
N GLY A 271 -11.05 22.50 -22.97
CA GLY A 271 -9.96 22.96 -22.12
C GLY A 271 -10.28 22.96 -20.62
N GLU A 272 -11.50 22.61 -20.22
CA GLU A 272 -11.86 22.44 -18.81
C GLU A 272 -11.26 21.14 -18.26
N THR A 273 -10.99 21.13 -16.96
CA THR A 273 -10.54 19.91 -16.25
C THR A 273 -11.52 19.62 -15.13
N LEU A 274 -12.16 18.46 -15.20
CA LEU A 274 -12.92 17.93 -14.08
C LEU A 274 -11.95 17.27 -13.09
N ILE A 275 -12.08 17.61 -11.81
CA ILE A 275 -11.29 17.05 -10.72
C ILE A 275 -12.22 16.23 -9.82
N GLU A 276 -11.89 14.96 -9.66
CA GLU A 276 -12.63 14.03 -8.82
C GLU A 276 -11.70 13.30 -7.86
N THR A 277 -12.21 12.90 -6.71
CA THR A 277 -11.41 12.31 -5.63
C THR A 277 -12.03 11.01 -5.14
N ILE A 278 -11.18 10.02 -4.91
CA ILE A 278 -11.56 8.66 -4.57
C ILE A 278 -10.91 8.29 -3.24
N SER A 279 -11.71 7.86 -2.27
CA SER A 279 -11.22 7.09 -1.13
C SER A 279 -11.28 5.61 -1.46
N ILE A 280 -10.29 4.84 -1.02
CA ILE A 280 -10.16 3.41 -1.25
C ILE A 280 -10.30 2.67 0.08
N LYS A 281 -11.03 1.56 0.06
CA LYS A 281 -11.14 0.64 1.20
C LYS A 281 -10.90 -0.78 0.71
N ASN A 282 -9.70 -1.28 0.97
CA ASN A 282 -9.32 -2.67 0.71
C ASN A 282 -9.47 -3.49 2.00
N THR A 283 -10.41 -4.42 2.05
CA THR A 283 -10.74 -5.11 3.31
C THR A 283 -11.29 -6.51 3.11
N LYS A 284 -11.33 -7.30 4.18
CA LYS A 284 -12.11 -8.53 4.30
C LYS A 284 -13.19 -8.43 5.38
N ALA A 285 -13.17 -7.33 6.14
CA ALA A 285 -14.06 -7.14 7.27
C ALA A 285 -15.41 -6.57 6.82
N ASN A 286 -16.45 -6.88 7.60
CA ASN A 286 -17.77 -6.26 7.43
C ASN A 286 -17.83 -4.85 8.00
N ARG A 287 -16.82 -4.42 8.76
CA ARG A 287 -16.70 -3.06 9.31
C ARG A 287 -15.25 -2.63 9.28
N VAL A 288 -15.00 -1.40 8.86
CA VAL A 288 -13.64 -0.83 8.75
C VAL A 288 -13.54 0.50 9.48
N SER A 289 -12.34 0.82 9.94
CA SER A 289 -12.05 2.17 10.45
C SER A 289 -12.18 3.17 9.31
N CYS A 290 -12.95 4.22 9.54
CA CYS A 290 -13.16 5.30 8.57
C CYS A 290 -12.65 6.64 9.09
N HIS A 291 -12.54 6.81 10.41
CA HIS A 291 -12.21 8.10 11.01
C HIS A 291 -11.49 7.90 12.34
N ASP A 292 -10.45 8.69 12.61
CA ASP A 292 -9.67 8.64 13.85
C ASP A 292 -9.09 10.04 14.10
N TYR A 293 -9.64 10.76 15.07
CA TYR A 293 -9.29 12.17 15.35
C TYR A 293 -9.26 12.46 16.85
N GLY A 294 -8.57 13.54 17.21
CA GLY A 294 -8.49 14.02 18.58
C GLY A 294 -9.81 14.63 19.04
N ILE A 295 -10.04 14.66 20.35
CA ILE A 295 -11.27 15.23 20.94
C ILE A 295 -11.49 16.69 20.49
N ASP A 296 -10.41 17.48 20.42
CA ASP A 296 -10.48 18.89 20.02
C ASP A 296 -10.92 19.06 18.55
N ASP A 297 -10.63 18.09 17.69
CA ASP A 297 -11.09 18.11 16.30
C ASP A 297 -12.60 17.94 16.22
N TYR A 298 -13.19 17.03 17.01
CA TYR A 298 -14.65 16.89 17.11
C TYR A 298 -15.30 18.17 17.63
N ILE A 299 -14.70 18.80 18.66
CA ILE A 299 -15.24 20.04 19.24
C ILE A 299 -15.25 21.17 18.21
N ARG A 300 -14.18 21.26 17.43
CA ARG A 300 -13.99 22.28 16.40
C ARG A 300 -14.87 22.05 15.19
N VAL A 301 -14.83 20.87 14.58
CA VAL A 301 -15.57 20.57 13.33
C VAL A 301 -17.08 20.51 13.56
N LEU A 302 -17.53 19.98 14.70
CA LEU A 302 -18.96 19.97 15.02
C LEU A 302 -19.47 21.32 15.54
N ASP A 303 -18.57 22.28 15.80
CA ASP A 303 -18.88 23.58 16.40
C ASP A 303 -19.73 23.44 17.67
N ILE A 304 -19.15 22.83 18.69
CA ILE A 304 -19.84 22.47 19.94
C ILE A 304 -19.16 23.01 21.19
N ARG A 305 -18.26 23.99 21.04
CA ARG A 305 -17.58 24.59 22.18
C ARG A 305 -18.56 25.25 23.15
N ASN A 306 -18.32 25.06 24.44
CA ASN A 306 -19.15 25.47 25.56
C ASN A 306 -20.57 24.86 25.54
N SER A 307 -20.75 23.69 24.93
CA SER A 307 -22.03 22.98 24.90
C SER A 307 -22.00 21.71 25.76
N ARG A 308 -23.19 21.15 26.05
CA ARG A 308 -23.30 19.83 26.68
C ARG A 308 -22.69 18.72 25.82
N LEU A 309 -22.77 18.84 24.50
CA LEU A 309 -22.20 17.86 23.59
C LEU A 309 -20.67 17.81 23.69
N GLU A 310 -20.01 18.94 23.93
CA GLU A 310 -18.57 18.95 24.22
C GLU A 310 -18.22 18.13 25.47
N GLU A 311 -18.99 18.26 26.56
CA GLU A 311 -18.78 17.47 27.76
C GLU A 311 -18.94 15.97 27.49
N TYR A 312 -19.97 15.59 26.73
CA TYR A 312 -20.18 14.19 26.35
C TYR A 312 -19.05 13.62 25.49
N ILE A 313 -18.58 14.36 24.49
CA ILE A 313 -17.48 13.92 23.62
C ILE A 313 -16.19 13.76 24.43
N LYS A 314 -15.90 14.68 25.36
CA LYS A 314 -14.76 14.57 26.29
C LYS A 314 -14.88 13.32 27.17
N TRP A 315 -16.04 13.07 27.77
CA TRP A 315 -16.26 11.87 28.58
C TRP A 315 -16.19 10.58 27.76
N PHE A 316 -16.69 10.57 26.52
CA PHE A 316 -16.53 9.40 25.65
C PHE A 316 -15.05 9.11 25.40
N GLY A 317 -14.26 10.14 25.07
CA GLY A 317 -12.83 10.04 24.88
C GLY A 317 -12.11 9.48 26.11
N GLU A 318 -12.39 10.04 27.29
CA GLU A 318 -11.84 9.59 28.58
C GLU A 318 -12.22 8.14 28.92
N ALA A 319 -13.50 7.81 28.78
CA ALA A 319 -14.05 6.51 29.15
C ALA A 319 -13.69 5.39 28.17
N GLY A 320 -13.50 5.73 26.89
CA GLY A 320 -13.24 4.83 25.77
C GLY A 320 -14.41 3.93 25.38
N SER A 321 -15.57 4.05 26.03
CA SER A 321 -16.79 3.31 25.68
C SER A 321 -18.02 3.92 26.32
N ALA A 322 -19.18 3.75 25.67
CA ALA A 322 -20.48 4.21 26.21
C ALA A 322 -20.75 3.67 27.62
N LYS A 323 -20.48 2.38 27.85
CA LYS A 323 -20.66 1.71 29.15
C LYS A 323 -19.87 2.38 30.27
N ASN A 324 -18.65 2.83 29.99
CA ASN A 324 -17.83 3.51 30.99
C ASN A 324 -18.15 5.00 31.09
N MET A 325 -18.60 5.61 29.99
CA MET A 325 -18.95 7.03 29.93
C MET A 325 -20.07 7.39 30.91
N VAL A 326 -21.07 6.52 31.05
CA VAL A 326 -22.17 6.72 32.02
C VAL A 326 -21.68 6.91 33.46
N LYS A 327 -20.53 6.33 33.82
CA LYS A 327 -19.93 6.46 35.17
C LYS A 327 -19.34 7.85 35.43
N LEU A 328 -19.14 8.64 34.39
CA LEU A 328 -18.59 10.00 34.46
C LEU A 328 -19.69 11.07 34.49
N PHE A 329 -20.96 10.69 34.29
CA PHE A 329 -22.06 11.65 34.20
C PHE A 329 -22.29 12.39 35.52
N LYS A 330 -22.42 13.70 35.40
CA LYS A 330 -22.93 14.56 36.46
C LYS A 330 -24.47 14.43 36.56
N PRO A 331 -25.08 14.83 37.68
CA PRO A 331 -26.54 14.87 37.79
C PRO A 331 -27.18 15.63 36.61
N GLY A 332 -28.21 15.04 36.01
CA GLY A 332 -28.94 15.63 34.87
C GLY A 332 -28.36 15.32 33.48
N TYR A 333 -27.33 14.46 33.37
CA TYR A 333 -26.80 13.95 32.09
C TYR A 333 -27.26 12.51 31.85
N SER A 334 -27.48 12.13 30.59
CA SER A 334 -27.92 10.79 30.20
C SER A 334 -27.41 10.40 28.81
N LEU A 335 -27.46 9.11 28.47
CA LEU A 335 -27.09 8.65 27.14
C LEU A 335 -28.08 9.12 26.08
N GLU A 336 -29.36 9.22 26.43
CA GLU A 336 -30.43 9.65 25.55
C GLU A 336 -30.26 11.13 25.16
N GLU A 337 -29.84 11.98 26.10
CA GLU A 337 -29.52 13.37 25.80
C GLU A 337 -28.27 13.47 24.92
N PHE A 338 -27.22 12.68 25.20
CA PHE A 338 -26.04 12.63 24.34
C PHE A 338 -26.41 12.26 22.89
N GLU A 339 -27.21 11.19 22.72
CA GLU A 339 -27.70 10.77 21.41
C GLU A 339 -28.51 11.86 20.72
N SER A 340 -29.44 12.51 21.45
CA SER A 340 -30.25 13.59 20.91
C SER A 340 -29.42 14.79 20.45
N GLU A 341 -28.46 15.24 21.25
CA GLU A 341 -27.56 16.35 20.89
C GLU A 341 -26.64 15.99 19.72
N LEU A 342 -26.15 14.75 19.69
CA LEU A 342 -25.29 14.25 18.61
C LEU A 342 -26.03 14.14 17.28
N LEU A 343 -27.29 13.68 17.30
CA LEU A 343 -28.12 13.57 16.10
C LEU A 343 -28.38 14.93 15.43
N LYS A 344 -28.41 16.04 16.18
CA LYS A 344 -28.47 17.40 15.60
C LYS A 344 -27.24 17.74 14.74
N LYS A 345 -26.14 17.01 14.93
CA LYS A 345 -24.87 17.15 14.19
C LYS A 345 -24.62 15.97 13.24
N LYS A 346 -25.62 15.11 12.99
CA LYS A 346 -25.50 13.88 12.19
C LYS A 346 -24.85 14.13 10.83
N GLU A 347 -25.40 15.06 10.05
CA GLU A 347 -24.94 15.34 8.68
C GLU A 347 -23.46 15.74 8.64
N ILE A 348 -23.08 16.75 9.42
CA ILE A 348 -21.70 17.22 9.55
C ILE A 348 -20.76 16.08 9.97
N LEU A 349 -21.15 15.30 10.98
CA LEU A 349 -20.31 14.22 11.48
C LEU A 349 -20.15 13.08 10.48
N VAL A 350 -21.23 12.68 9.80
CA VAL A 350 -21.19 11.60 8.81
C VAL A 350 -20.34 12.01 7.61
N GLU A 351 -20.54 13.21 7.10
CA GLU A 351 -19.75 13.72 5.97
C GLU A 351 -18.30 13.93 6.35
N TRP A 352 -18.00 14.58 7.49
CA TRP A 352 -16.61 14.72 7.94
C TRP A 352 -15.93 13.36 8.16
N ALA A 353 -16.67 12.38 8.70
CA ALA A 353 -16.14 11.05 8.93
C ALA A 353 -15.70 10.34 7.63
N LEU A 354 -16.53 10.43 6.59
CA LEU A 354 -16.39 9.66 5.36
C LEU A 354 -15.66 10.41 4.24
N THR A 355 -15.92 11.71 4.09
CA THR A 355 -15.39 12.54 3.00
C THR A 355 -14.29 13.48 3.45
N GLY A 356 -14.23 13.81 4.75
CA GLY A 356 -13.28 14.80 5.28
C GLY A 356 -13.75 16.24 5.11
N ALA A 357 -14.99 16.45 4.68
CA ALA A 357 -15.61 17.77 4.58
C ALA A 357 -15.78 18.47 5.94
N HIS A 358 -16.19 19.74 5.91
CA HIS A 358 -16.48 20.61 7.08
C HIS A 358 -15.28 21.07 7.92
N ASP A 359 -14.10 20.48 7.72
CA ASP A 359 -12.88 20.83 8.45
C ASP A 359 -12.11 22.01 7.83
N LYS A 360 -12.74 23.20 7.80
CA LYS A 360 -12.23 24.38 7.09
C LYS A 360 -10.85 24.87 7.55
N ASP A 361 -10.52 24.69 8.83
CA ASP A 361 -9.23 25.14 9.39
C ASP A 361 -8.07 24.19 9.08
N ASN A 362 -8.39 22.95 8.67
CA ASN A 362 -7.41 21.89 8.44
C ASN A 362 -7.26 21.53 6.96
N LEU A 363 -8.26 21.83 6.13
CA LEU A 363 -8.19 21.67 4.68
C LEU A 363 -7.34 22.81 4.06
N ILE A 364 -6.36 22.45 3.25
CA ILE A 364 -5.53 23.37 2.47
C ILE A 364 -6.04 23.46 1.03
N ASP A 365 -6.48 22.33 0.49
CA ASP A 365 -7.03 22.19 -0.86
C ASP A 365 -8.26 21.29 -0.79
N SER A 366 -9.43 21.89 -0.57
CA SER A 366 -10.66 21.13 -0.40
C SER A 366 -11.09 20.36 -1.65
N GLU A 367 -10.65 20.77 -2.85
CA GLU A 367 -11.00 20.10 -4.10
C GLU A 367 -10.27 18.76 -4.22
N MET A 368 -9.00 18.70 -3.78
CA MET A 368 -8.20 17.48 -3.80
C MET A 368 -8.33 16.63 -2.52
N GLN A 369 -8.62 17.24 -1.36
CA GLN A 369 -8.55 16.57 -0.06
C GLN A 369 -9.88 15.97 0.42
N VAL A 370 -11.01 16.52 -0.03
CA VAL A 370 -12.35 16.00 0.30
C VAL A 370 -12.71 14.90 -0.70
N SER A 371 -13.00 13.69 -0.20
CA SER A 371 -13.32 12.54 -1.04
C SER A 371 -14.75 12.60 -1.56
N ARG A 372 -14.93 12.49 -2.88
CA ARG A 372 -16.26 12.51 -3.55
C ARG A 372 -16.78 11.11 -3.87
N TYR A 373 -15.88 10.17 -4.08
CA TYR A 373 -16.20 8.78 -4.38
C TYR A 373 -15.54 7.83 -3.39
N LEU A 374 -16.06 6.60 -3.35
CA LEU A 374 -15.55 5.50 -2.55
C LEU A 374 -15.41 4.25 -3.41
N LEU A 375 -14.19 3.74 -3.52
CA LEU A 375 -13.90 2.42 -4.07
C LEU A 375 -13.74 1.42 -2.93
N ILE A 376 -14.66 0.46 -2.83
CA ILE A 376 -14.57 -0.64 -1.88
C ILE A 376 -14.13 -1.89 -2.61
N ARG A 377 -13.04 -2.47 -2.14
CA ARG A 377 -12.64 -3.84 -2.48
C ARG A 377 -12.83 -4.72 -1.25
N LYS A 378 -13.69 -5.72 -1.37
CA LYS A 378 -13.84 -6.78 -0.39
C LYS A 378 -13.68 -8.14 -1.03
N GLU A 379 -12.59 -8.82 -0.69
CA GLU A 379 -12.20 -10.08 -1.34
C GLU A 379 -12.11 -9.89 -2.87
N ASN A 380 -12.98 -10.58 -3.63
CA ASN A 380 -13.04 -10.50 -5.09
C ASN A 380 -14.11 -9.53 -5.60
N ILE A 381 -14.85 -8.86 -4.70
CA ILE A 381 -15.90 -7.92 -5.06
C ILE A 381 -15.31 -6.50 -5.01
N MET A 382 -15.49 -5.76 -6.10
CA MET A 382 -15.18 -4.34 -6.18
C MET A 382 -16.44 -3.56 -6.51
N GLN A 383 -16.70 -2.50 -5.76
CA GLN A 383 -17.80 -1.59 -6.01
C GLN A 383 -17.36 -0.14 -5.82
N PHE A 384 -17.89 0.71 -6.67
CA PHE A 384 -17.52 2.12 -6.77
C PHE A 384 -18.76 2.97 -6.59
N TYR A 385 -18.76 3.80 -5.56
CA TYR A 385 -19.90 4.61 -5.14
C TYR A 385 -19.58 6.09 -5.21
N ASN A 386 -20.57 6.90 -5.56
CA ASN A 386 -20.56 8.29 -5.13
C ASN A 386 -20.76 8.33 -3.61
N MET A 387 -20.06 9.20 -2.89
CA MET A 387 -20.19 9.30 -1.44
C MET A 387 -21.61 9.62 -0.98
N ILE A 388 -22.38 10.42 -1.75
CA ILE A 388 -23.79 10.72 -1.44
C ILE A 388 -24.62 9.43 -1.47
N GLU A 389 -24.45 8.62 -2.52
CA GLU A 389 -25.12 7.33 -2.67
C GLU A 389 -24.75 6.39 -1.52
N TYR A 390 -23.47 6.32 -1.16
CA TYR A 390 -23.00 5.48 -0.08
C TYR A 390 -23.54 5.93 1.29
N ILE A 391 -23.61 7.24 1.54
CA ILE A 391 -24.21 7.81 2.76
C ILE A 391 -25.69 7.47 2.86
N GLN A 392 -26.44 7.55 1.75
CA GLN A 392 -27.85 7.16 1.72
C GLN A 392 -28.03 5.67 2.03
N LYS A 393 -27.17 4.80 1.49
CA LYS A 393 -27.19 3.36 1.83
C LYS A 393 -26.90 3.12 3.32
N LEU A 394 -26.10 3.97 3.97
CA LEU A 394 -25.82 3.87 5.40
C LEU A 394 -27.04 4.18 6.28
N ASP A 395 -28.06 4.89 5.79
CA ASP A 395 -29.27 5.18 6.59
C ASP A 395 -30.06 3.91 6.94
N ALA A 396 -29.86 2.81 6.22
CA ALA A 396 -30.40 1.50 6.57
C ALA A 396 -29.73 0.87 7.82
N PHE A 397 -28.65 1.46 8.32
CA PHE A 397 -27.86 0.92 9.43
C PHE A 397 -27.87 1.86 10.62
N THR A 398 -28.30 1.34 11.78
CA THR A 398 -28.18 2.04 13.06
C THR A 398 -27.04 1.43 13.87
N GLY A 399 -25.95 2.17 14.00
CA GLY A 399 -24.82 1.85 14.87
C GLY A 399 -25.03 2.40 16.29
N SER A 400 -23.98 2.99 16.85
CA SER A 400 -24.05 3.61 18.19
C SER A 400 -24.60 5.03 18.10
N PHE A 401 -25.41 5.42 19.09
CA PHE A 401 -25.93 6.78 19.25
C PHE A 401 -26.73 7.29 18.04
N GLY A 402 -27.56 6.42 17.45
CA GLY A 402 -28.39 6.77 16.29
C GLY A 402 -27.63 7.03 14.98
N LEU A 403 -26.31 6.77 14.93
CA LEU A 403 -25.45 6.99 13.77
C LEU A 403 -24.97 5.66 13.16
N PRO A 404 -24.57 5.60 11.88
CA PRO A 404 -24.13 4.36 11.24
C PRO A 404 -22.74 3.87 11.73
N PHE A 405 -22.14 4.55 12.70
CA PHE A 405 -20.78 4.28 13.16
C PHE A 405 -20.74 3.38 14.39
N GLY A 406 -19.70 2.56 14.45
CA GLY A 406 -19.23 1.93 15.67
C GLY A 406 -18.21 2.86 16.30
N TRP A 407 -18.44 3.25 17.55
CA TRP A 407 -17.57 4.18 18.27
C TRP A 407 -16.58 3.40 19.14
N THR A 408 -15.30 3.70 19.00
CA THR A 408 -14.22 3.09 19.76
C THR A 408 -13.06 4.06 19.93
N TYR A 409 -11.93 3.58 20.43
CA TYR A 409 -10.67 4.32 20.50
C TYR A 409 -9.55 3.49 19.84
N PRO A 410 -8.51 4.14 19.31
CA PRO A 410 -7.34 3.44 18.80
C PRO A 410 -6.58 2.76 19.94
N SER A 411 -5.99 1.60 19.69
CA SER A 411 -5.24 0.85 20.71
C SER A 411 -4.18 1.74 21.38
N LYS A 412 -4.15 1.72 22.72
CA LYS A 412 -3.26 2.55 23.56
C LYS A 412 -3.47 4.08 23.48
N GLN A 413 -4.53 4.57 22.83
CA GLN A 413 -4.85 6.01 22.70
C GLN A 413 -6.12 6.43 23.43
N LYS A 414 -6.53 5.66 24.45
CA LYS A 414 -7.67 5.99 25.32
C LYS A 414 -7.47 7.37 25.96
N GLY A 415 -8.52 8.19 26.01
CA GLY A 415 -8.48 9.55 26.54
C GLY A 415 -7.98 10.60 25.57
N LYS A 416 -7.48 10.22 24.40
CA LYS A 416 -6.86 11.16 23.44
C LYS A 416 -7.61 11.24 22.11
N ARG A 417 -8.09 10.10 21.61
CA ARG A 417 -8.64 9.98 20.25
C ARG A 417 -9.90 9.13 20.23
N ILE A 418 -10.79 9.46 19.30
CA ILE A 418 -12.00 8.69 19.01
C ILE A 418 -11.86 8.11 17.61
N GLN A 419 -12.09 6.81 17.49
CA GLN A 419 -12.12 6.09 16.22
C GLN A 419 -13.54 5.66 15.88
N LEU A 420 -13.94 5.92 14.64
CA LEU A 420 -15.23 5.51 14.07
C LEU A 420 -15.04 4.38 13.06
N LYS A 421 -15.92 3.39 13.14
CA LYS A 421 -15.97 2.26 12.20
C LYS A 421 -17.30 2.20 11.44
N VAL A 422 -17.22 2.21 10.12
CA VAL A 422 -18.38 2.14 9.21
C VAL A 422 -18.59 0.69 8.73
N PRO A 423 -19.83 0.23 8.50
CA PRO A 423 -20.09 -1.04 7.83
C PRO A 423 -19.67 -1.01 6.36
N ILE A 424 -19.18 -2.13 5.85
CA ILE A 424 -18.97 -2.33 4.41
C ILE A 424 -20.29 -2.77 3.79
N ILE A 425 -20.81 -1.94 2.90
CA ILE A 425 -22.04 -2.21 2.14
C ILE A 425 -21.59 -2.60 0.73
N LEU A 426 -22.06 -3.75 0.27
CA LEU A 426 -21.92 -4.19 -1.10
C LEU A 426 -23.27 -4.64 -1.64
N ASP A 427 -23.56 -4.32 -2.89
CA ASP A 427 -24.78 -4.75 -3.62
C ASP A 427 -24.70 -6.19 -4.14
#